data_AF-A0A3R8SIS8-F1
#
_entry.id   AF-A0A3R8SIS8-F1
#
_cell.length_a   1.000
_cell.length_b   1.000
_cell.length_c   1.000
_cell.angle_alpha   90.00
_cell.angle_beta   90.00
_cell.angle_gamma   90.00
#
_symmetry.space_group_name_H-M   'P 1'
#
loop_
_entity.id
_entity.type
_entity.pdbx_description
1 polymer ?
#
loop_
_entity_poly.entity_id
_entity_poly.type
_entity_poly.pdbx_seq_one_letter_code
_entity_poly.pdbx_strand_id
1 'polypeptide(L)' 'LFVYGRTPRPCLRCRTSIRVADQGDGSRERPTYWCPSCQTGPAPSPQRRAPGGTRPRTSRRTTN' A
#
# COMPACT_ATOMS: atom_id res chain seq x y z
N LEU A 1 -12.55 2.09 -13.29
CA LEU A 1 -12.81 1.54 -11.93
C LEU A 1 -13.16 2.67 -10.96
N PHE A 2 -13.93 2.43 -9.88
CA PHE A 2 -14.40 3.49 -8.97
C PHE A 2 -13.32 4.02 -7.99
N VAL A 3 -12.46 3.13 -7.47
CA VAL A 3 -11.43 3.47 -6.47
C VAL A 3 -10.01 3.05 -6.88
N TYR A 4 -9.85 1.88 -7.50
CA TYR A 4 -8.55 1.30 -7.82
C TYR A 4 -7.72 2.20 -8.76
N GLY A 5 -6.46 2.45 -8.40
CA GLY A 5 -5.52 3.27 -9.18
C GLY A 5 -5.90 4.75 -9.27
N ARG A 6 -6.89 5.22 -8.50
CA ARG A 6 -7.40 6.59 -8.59
C ARG A 6 -6.84 7.53 -7.54
N THR A 7 -6.03 7.10 -6.58
CA THR A 7 -5.41 8.01 -5.61
C THR A 7 -4.51 9.04 -6.33
N PRO A 8 -4.58 10.35 -6.02
CA PRO A 8 -5.45 11.03 -5.03
C PRO A 8 -6.70 11.70 -5.63
N ARG A 9 -7.18 11.27 -6.80
CA ARG A 9 -8.35 11.82 -7.51
C ARG A 9 -9.62 11.73 -6.64
N PRO A 10 -10.59 12.64 -6.86
CA PRO A 10 -11.85 12.64 -6.12
C PRO A 10 -12.68 11.37 -6.38
N CYS A 11 -13.34 10.88 -5.33
CA CYS A 11 -14.33 9.81 -5.40
C CYS A 11 -15.46 10.18 -6.38
N LEU A 12 -15.87 9.25 -7.22
CA LEU A 12 -16.95 9.46 -8.18
C LEU A 12 -18.33 9.61 -7.52
N ARG A 13 -18.49 9.25 -6.24
CA ARG A 13 -19.75 9.36 -5.49
C ARG A 13 -19.85 10.64 -4.66
N CYS A 14 -18.81 10.96 -3.87
CA CYS A 14 -18.87 12.04 -2.88
C CYS A 14 -17.74 13.09 -3.01
N ARG A 15 -16.86 12.95 -4.01
CA ARG A 15 -15.68 13.80 -4.27
C ARG A 15 -14.58 13.84 -3.21
N THR A 16 -14.73 13.18 -2.06
CA THR A 16 -13.61 12.99 -1.12
C THR A 16 -12.44 12.27 -1.81
N SER A 17 -11.20 12.68 -1.55
CA SER A 17 -10.02 12.06 -2.15
C SER A 17 -9.94 10.57 -1.81
N ILE A 18 -9.69 9.76 -2.84
CA ILE A 18 -9.37 8.33 -2.65
C ILE A 18 -8.03 8.21 -1.96
N ARG A 19 -7.94 7.28 -1.00
CA ARG A 19 -6.72 6.92 -0.25
C ARG A 19 -6.20 5.55 -0.68
N VAL A 20 -4.91 5.33 -0.48
CA VAL A 20 -4.24 4.03 -0.64
C VAL A 20 -3.35 3.76 0.58
N ALA A 21 -3.29 2.51 1.01
CA ALA A 21 -2.40 2.04 2.06
C ALA A 21 -2.11 0.54 1.86
N ASP A 22 -0.94 0.09 2.30
CA ASP A 22 -0.55 -1.32 2.29
C ASP A 22 -1.26 -2.07 3.42
N GLN A 23 -1.98 -3.13 3.09
CA GLN A 23 -2.68 -3.98 4.07
C GLN A 23 -1.81 -5.17 4.49
N GLY A 24 -1.74 -5.43 5.81
CA GLY A 24 -1.02 -6.56 6.38
C GLY A 24 0.26 -6.14 7.11
N ASP A 25 1.20 -7.08 7.21
CA ASP A 25 2.47 -6.95 7.95
C ASP A 25 3.65 -6.46 7.07
N GLY A 26 3.40 -6.20 5.79
CA GLY A 26 4.41 -5.74 4.85
C GLY A 26 5.25 -6.85 4.22
N SER A 27 4.98 -8.11 4.58
CA SER A 27 5.61 -9.27 3.93
C SER A 27 5.23 -9.43 2.46
N ARG A 28 4.08 -8.87 2.07
CA ARG A 28 3.56 -8.86 0.70
C ARG A 28 2.93 -7.52 0.38
N GLU A 29 3.11 -7.06 -0.85
CA GLU A 29 2.44 -5.86 -1.34
C GLU A 29 0.96 -6.13 -1.55
N ARG A 30 0.12 -5.44 -0.77
CA ARG A 30 -1.34 -5.55 -0.80
C ARG A 30 -1.95 -4.14 -0.73
N PRO A 31 -1.90 -3.38 -1.82
CA PRO A 31 -2.39 -2.01 -1.82
C PRO A 31 -3.93 -2.01 -1.77
N THR A 32 -4.48 -1.36 -0.75
CA THR A 32 -5.92 -1.19 -0.56
C THR A 32 -6.31 0.23 -0.89
N TYR A 33 -7.24 0.41 -1.84
CA TYR A 33 -7.76 1.70 -2.27
C TYR A 33 -9.18 1.91 -1.73
N TRP A 34 -9.46 3.04 -1.07
CA TRP A 34 -10.80 3.32 -0.55
C TRP A 34 -11.15 4.82 -0.52
N CYS A 35 -12.45 5.12 -0.46
CA CYS A 35 -12.96 6.46 -0.15
C CYS A 35 -13.34 6.50 1.33
N PRO A 36 -12.73 7.36 2.17
CA PRO A 36 -12.99 7.35 3.61
C PRO A 36 -14.42 7.81 3.98
N SER A 37 -15.10 8.56 3.11
CA SER A 37 -16.47 9.01 3.35
C SER A 37 -17.53 7.99 2.94
N CYS A 38 -17.27 7.19 1.88
CA CYS A 38 -18.23 6.18 1.41
C CYS A 38 -18.00 4.80 2.02
N GLN A 39 -16.76 4.49 2.41
CA GLN A 39 -16.37 3.25 3.06
C GLN A 39 -15.85 3.59 4.44
N THR A 40 -16.77 3.80 5.37
CA THR A 40 -16.48 4.06 6.79
C THR A 40 -16.07 2.74 7.48
N GLY A 41 -15.37 2.86 8.61
CA GLY A 41 -14.84 1.71 9.36
C GLY A 41 -13.31 1.77 9.52
N PRO A 42 -12.68 0.69 10.02
CA PRO A 42 -11.24 0.66 10.23
C PRO A 42 -10.50 0.85 8.90
N ALA A 43 -9.63 1.86 8.85
CA ALA A 43 -8.72 2.04 7.73
C ALA A 43 -7.51 1.10 7.87
N PRO A 44 -6.91 0.65 6.76
CA PRO A 44 -5.63 -0.05 6.82
C PRO A 44 -4.62 0.85 7.54
N SER A 45 -3.95 0.31 8.55
CA SER A 45 -2.87 1.03 9.23
C SER A 45 -1.79 1.33 8.18
N PRO A 46 -1.42 2.61 7.95
CA PRO A 46 -0.29 2.91 7.08
C PRO A 46 0.93 2.30 7.75
N GLN A 47 1.41 1.19 7.20
CA GLN A 47 2.64 0.58 7.69
C GLN A 47 3.74 1.62 7.56
N ARG A 48 4.38 1.95 8.67
CA ARG A 48 5.64 2.69 8.61
C ARG A 48 6.58 1.75 7.85
N ARG A 49 6.86 2.03 6.57
CA ARG A 49 7.94 1.33 5.86
C ARG A 49 9.17 1.52 6.73
N ALA A 50 9.60 0.46 7.42
CA ALA A 50 10.87 0.47 8.09
C ALA A 50 11.93 0.72 6.99
N PRO A 51 12.81 1.72 7.11
CA PRO A 51 13.92 1.86 6.20
C PRO A 51 14.92 0.75 6.55
N GLY A 52 14.76 -0.45 5.99
CA GLY A 52 15.55 -1.58 6.45
C GLY A 52 15.28 -2.86 5.70
N GLY A 53 15.76 -2.93 4.47
CA GLY A 53 15.72 -4.14 3.65
C GLY A 53 16.72 -4.06 2.51
N THR A 54 17.96 -3.64 2.79
CA THR A 54 19.08 -3.91 1.88
C THR A 54 19.13 -5.42 1.67
N ARG A 55 18.63 -5.89 0.53
CA ARG A 55 18.86 -7.27 0.07
C ARG A 55 20.37 -7.50 0.16
N PRO A 56 20.88 -8.46 0.94
CA PRO A 56 22.28 -8.82 0.79
C PRO A 56 22.41 -9.38 -0.61
N ARG A 57 23.25 -8.72 -1.44
CA ARG A 57 23.72 -9.29 -2.70
C ARG A 57 24.27 -10.66 -2.37
N THR A 58 23.68 -11.70 -2.93
CA THR A 58 24.20 -13.06 -2.86
C THR A 58 25.61 -13.04 -3.46
N SER A 59 26.64 -12.93 -2.63
CA SER A 59 28.01 -13.11 -3.09
C SER A 59 28.13 -14.54 -3.56
N ARG A 60 28.46 -14.70 -4.85
CA ARG A 60 28.91 -15.96 -5.45
C ARG A 60 29.95 -16.58 -4.52
N ARG A 61 29.58 -17.71 -3.92
CA ARG A 61 30.53 -18.59 -3.24
C ARG A 61 31.20 -19.43 -4.32
N THR A 62 32.35 -18.97 -4.79
CA THR A 62 33.31 -19.79 -5.52
C THR A 62 33.98 -20.72 -4.51
N THR A 63 34.06 -22.01 -4.78
CA THR A 63 35.01 -22.89 -4.08
C THR A 63 35.60 -23.90 -5.05
N ASN A 64 36.91 -24.05 -4.86
CA ASN A 64 37.96 -24.86 -5.49
C ASN A 64 37.54 -26.21 -6.09
#